data_AF-A0A1I4REB2-F1
#
_entry.id   AF-A0A1I4REB2-F1
#
_cell.length_a   1.000
_cell.length_b   1.000
_cell.length_c   1.000
_cell.angle_alpha   90.00
_cell.angle_beta   90.00
_cell.angle_gamma   90.00
#
_symmetry.space_group_name_H-M   'P 1'
#
loop_
_entity.id
_entity.type
_entity.pdbx_description
1 polymer ?
#
loop_
_entity_poly.entity_id
_entity_poly.type
_entity_poly.pdbx_seq_one_letter_code
_entity_poly.pdbx_strand_id
1 'polypeptide(L)'
;MSAATLFVVRAQKPHGTATYHCPTPEWALKKLADFQAAGHDHITITGPDGQPLTEADLRALVEGPDGTGRAAPPHHGRSEILSGR
;
A
#
# COMPACT_ATOMS: atom_id res chain seq x y z
N MET A 1 17.54 -15.34 4.09
CA MET A 1 16.32 -15.42 3.26
C MET A 1 15.40 -14.31 3.72
N SER A 2 15.40 -13.16 3.06
CA SER A 2 14.53 -12.04 3.44
C SER A 2 13.11 -12.38 3.02
N ALA A 3 12.27 -12.77 3.97
CA ALA A 3 10.83 -12.81 3.76
C ALA A 3 10.41 -11.38 3.42
N ALA A 4 10.09 -11.13 2.15
CA ALA A 4 9.51 -9.87 1.74
C ALA A 4 8.22 -9.69 2.54
N THR A 5 8.19 -8.69 3.41
CA THR A 5 7.01 -8.27 4.18
C THR A 5 5.98 -7.72 3.18
N LEU A 6 5.18 -8.62 2.63
CA LEU A 6 4.20 -8.33 1.58
C LEU A 6 2.79 -8.39 2.15
N PHE A 7 1.99 -7.38 1.84
CA PHE A 7 0.55 -7.41 2.05
C PHE A 7 -0.09 -8.29 0.99
N VAL A 8 -0.92 -9.24 1.38
CA VAL A 8 -1.57 -10.17 0.47
C VAL A 8 -3.05 -9.82 0.37
N VAL A 9 -3.50 -9.35 -0.79
CA VAL A 9 -4.91 -9.08 -1.08
C VAL A 9 -5.47 -10.27 -1.84
N ARG A 10 -6.50 -10.91 -1.29
CA ARG A 10 -7.15 -12.08 -1.86
C ARG A 10 -8.59 -11.73 -2.19
N ALA A 11 -8.98 -11.85 -3.44
CA ALA A 11 -10.36 -11.68 -3.88
C ALA A 11 -10.91 -13.05 -4.29
N GLN A 12 -12.02 -13.47 -3.69
CA GLN A 12 -12.74 -14.64 -4.13
C GLN A 12 -13.65 -14.26 -5.30
N LYS A 13 -13.57 -15.06 -6.36
CA LYS A 13 -14.39 -14.95 -7.56
C LYS A 13 -15.21 -16.23 -7.69
N PRO A 14 -16.35 -16.21 -8.41
CA PRO A 14 -17.15 -17.40 -8.65
C PRO A 14 -16.38 -18.58 -9.27
N HIS A 15 -15.25 -18.34 -9.94
CA HIS A 15 -14.42 -19.36 -10.59
C HIS A 15 -12.99 -19.51 -10.02
N GLY A 16 -12.68 -18.90 -8.87
CA GLY A 16 -11.37 -19.05 -8.24
C GLY A 16 -10.96 -17.90 -7.34
N THR A 17 -9.81 -18.02 -6.69
CA THR A 17 -9.25 -16.99 -5.80
C THR A 17 -8.12 -16.26 -6.50
N ALA A 18 -8.25 -14.95 -6.66
CA ALA A 18 -7.13 -14.11 -7.09
C ALA A 18 -6.34 -13.68 -5.86
N THR A 19 -5.03 -13.95 -5.86
CA THR A 19 -4.12 -13.56 -4.79
C THR A 19 -3.12 -12.55 -5.35
N TYR A 20 -2.99 -11.40 -4.70
CA TYR A 20 -2.11 -10.31 -5.08
C TYR A 20 -1.17 -9.96 -3.94
N HIS A 21 0.12 -9.83 -4.26
CA HIS A 21 1.17 -9.49 -3.31
C HIS A 21 1.54 -8.04 -3.52
N CYS A 22 1.29 -7.23 -2.49
CA CYS A 22 1.49 -5.79 -2.50
C CYS A 22 2.67 -5.45 -1.56
N PRO A 23 3.65 -4.65 -2.01
CA PRO A 23 4.80 -4.27 -1.19
C PRO A 23 4.47 -3.20 -0.14
N THR A 24 3.38 -2.44 -0.32
CA THR A 24 2.98 -1.35 0.59
C THR A 24 1.48 -1.43 0.91
N PRO A 25 1.03 -0.89 2.06
CA PRO A 25 -0.39 -0.86 2.43
C PRO A 25 -1.21 0.04 1.49
N GLU A 26 -0.62 1.10 0.92
CA GLU A 26 -1.26 1.95 -0.09
C GLU A 26 -1.64 1.16 -1.36
N TRP A 27 -0.76 0.26 -1.80
CA TRP A 27 -1.04 -0.62 -2.93
C TRP A 27 -2.16 -1.62 -2.60
N ALA A 28 -2.16 -2.16 -1.38
CA ALA A 28 -3.21 -3.06 -0.93
C ALA A 28 -4.58 -2.36 -0.89
N LEU A 29 -4.65 -1.10 -0.43
CA LEU A 29 -5.89 -0.29 -0.47
C LEU A 29 -6.36 -0.02 -1.90
N LYS A 30 -5.46 0.38 -2.80
CA LYS A 30 -5.80 0.56 -4.22
C LYS A 30 -6.37 -0.71 -4.84
N LYS A 31 -5.76 -1.87 -4.54
CA LYS A 31 -6.23 -3.17 -5.05
C LYS A 31 -7.55 -3.61 -4.44
N LEU A 32 -7.76 -3.34 -3.14
CA LEU A 32 -9.03 -3.60 -2.50
C LEU A 32 -10.16 -2.76 -3.14
N ALA A 33 -9.93 -1.46 -3.37
CA ALA A 33 -10.91 -0.59 -4.04
C ALA A 33 -11.22 -1.05 -5.48
N ASP A 34 -10.20 -1.48 -6.23
CA ASP A 34 -10.34 -2.08 -7.57
C ASP A 34 -11.23 -3.34 -7.53
N PHE A 35 -11.04 -4.21 -6.52
CA PHE A 35 -11.86 -5.40 -6.37
C PHE A 35 -13.30 -5.10 -5.93
N GLN A 36 -13.50 -4.14 -5.03
CA GLN A 36 -14.83 -3.68 -4.63
C GLN A 36 -15.57 -3.08 -5.82
N ALA A 37 -14.89 -2.24 -6.62
CA ALA A 37 -15.44 -1.65 -7.84
C ALA A 37 -15.77 -2.70 -8.91
N ALA A 38 -15.00 -3.79 -8.96
CA ALA A 38 -15.29 -4.94 -9.83
C ALA A 38 -16.46 -5.82 -9.33
N GLY A 39 -17.05 -5.53 -8.16
CA GLY A 39 -18.18 -6.28 -7.60
C GLY A 39 -17.76 -7.58 -6.90
N HIS A 40 -16.55 -7.64 -6.33
CA HIS A 40 -16.15 -8.76 -5.50
C HIS A 40 -16.66 -8.60 -4.06
N ASP A 41 -17.60 -9.46 -3.65
CA ASP A 41 -18.15 -9.47 -2.28
C ASP A 41 -17.20 -10.05 -1.23
N HIS A 42 -16.29 -10.94 -1.62
CA HIS A 42 -15.35 -11.59 -0.69
C HIS A 42 -13.91 -11.17 -0.97
N ILE A 43 -13.44 -10.15 -0.26
CA ILE A 43 -12.06 -9.69 -0.30
C ILE A 43 -11.45 -9.85 1.09
N THR A 44 -10.28 -10.49 1.17
CA THR A 44 -9.54 -10.70 2.40
C THR A 44 -8.15 -10.12 2.23
N ILE A 45 -7.70 -9.32 3.20
CA ILE A 45 -6.34 -8.79 3.22
C ILE A 45 -5.59 -9.52 4.31
N THR A 46 -4.35 -9.88 4.05
CA THR A 46 -3.42 -10.42 5.04
C THR A 46 -2.21 -9.51 5.10
N GLY A 47 -1.87 -9.06 6.29
CA GLY A 47 -0.69 -8.25 6.54
C GLY A 47 0.59 -9.06 6.39
N PRO A 48 1.75 -8.38 6.38
CA PRO A 48 3.05 -9.02 6.30
C PRO A 48 3.34 -9.97 7.47
N ASP A 49 2.72 -9.72 8.63
CA ASP A 49 2.76 -10.59 9.82
C ASP A 49 1.88 -11.84 9.71
N GLY A 50 1.17 -12.02 8.59
CA GLY A 50 0.24 -13.13 8.41
C GLY A 50 -1.12 -12.93 9.10
N GLN A 51 -1.33 -11.79 9.78
CA GLN A 51 -2.64 -11.47 10.36
C GLN A 51 -3.61 -10.95 9.30
N PRO A 52 -4.89 -11.36 9.35
CA PRO A 52 -5.91 -10.76 8.51
C PRO A 52 -6.11 -9.29 8.90
N LEU A 53 -6.05 -8.40 7.91
CA LEU A 53 -6.25 -6.97 8.07
C LEU A 53 -7.57 -6.55 7.42
N THR A 54 -8.13 -5.44 7.90
CA THR A 54 -9.30 -4.80 7.31
C THR A 54 -8.91 -3.55 6.53
N GLU A 55 -9.82 -3.00 5.74
CA GLU A 55 -9.60 -1.70 5.09
C GLU A 55 -9.23 -0.62 6.12
N ALA A 56 -9.92 -0.57 7.26
CA ALA A 56 -9.65 0.39 8.32
C ALA A 56 -8.24 0.25 8.89
N ASP A 57 -7.75 -0.99 9.03
CA ASP A 57 -6.40 -1.26 9.50
C ASP A 57 -5.34 -0.83 8.47
N LEU A 58 -5.54 -1.16 7.19
CA LEU A 58 -4.68 -0.66 6.11
C LEU A 58 -4.67 0.87 6.06
N ARG A 59 -5.82 1.51 6.22
CA ARG A 59 -5.91 2.97 6.29
C ARG A 59 -5.16 3.51 7.50
N ALA A 60 -5.31 2.91 8.68
CA ALA A 60 -4.53 3.28 9.85
C ALA A 60 -3.01 3.07 9.67
N LEU A 61 -2.58 2.11 8.85
CA LEU A 61 -1.17 1.92 8.49
C LEU A 61 -0.66 2.95 7.48
N VAL A 62 -1.52 3.42 6.57
CA VAL A 62 -1.21 4.51 5.62
C VAL A 62 -1.25 5.88 6.31
N GLU A 63 -2.18 6.07 7.24
CA GLU A 63 -2.44 7.30 7.98
C GLU A 63 -1.72 7.37 9.34
N GLY A 64 -1.01 6.29 9.71
CA GLY A 64 -0.24 6.18 10.95
C GLY A 64 0.81 7.29 11.09
N PRO A 65 1.41 7.48 12.28
CA PRO A 65 2.14 8.71 12.66
C PRO A 65 3.30 9.08 11.71
N ASP A 66 3.79 8.14 10.91
CA ASP A 66 4.68 8.34 9.77
C ASP A 66 3.93 8.80 8.51
N GLY A 67 3.07 9.81 8.67
CA GLY A 67 2.42 10.59 7.61
C GLY A 67 3.42 11.34 6.73
N THR A 68 4.51 10.70 6.30
CA THR A 68 5.27 11.03 5.10
C THR A 68 4.46 10.64 3.86
N GLY A 69 3.24 11.15 3.77
CA GLY A 69 2.66 11.66 2.54
C GLY A 69 3.46 12.85 2.02
N ARG A 70 4.76 12.66 1.80
CA ARG A 70 5.58 13.57 1.02
C ARG A 70 6.26 12.74 -0.04
N ALA A 71 5.58 12.62 -1.17
CA ALA A 71 6.27 12.68 -2.44
C ALA A 71 7.21 13.90 -2.40
N ALA A 72 8.49 13.67 -2.13
CA ALA A 72 9.55 14.55 -2.56
C ALA A 72 10.37 13.76 -3.61
N PRO A 73 10.41 14.21 -4.88
CA PRO A 73 11.34 13.67 -5.87
C PRO A 73 12.80 13.82 -5.39
N PRO A 74 13.74 13.07 -6.00
CA PRO A 74 15.07 12.85 -5.45
C PRO A 74 15.88 14.14 -5.36
N HIS A 75 16.81 14.14 -4.41
CA HIS A 75 17.99 15.00 -4.34
C HIS A 75 18.37 15.66 -5.68
N HIS A 76 17.99 16.92 -5.86
CA HIS A 76 18.82 17.85 -6.61
C HIS A 76 19.10 19.03 -5.71
N GLY A 77 20.07 18.82 -4.81
CA GLY A 77 20.72 19.91 -4.10
C GLY A 77 21.42 20.80 -5.12
N ARG A 78 20.84 21.97 -5.38
CA ARG A 78 21.63 23.16 -5.71
C ARG A 78 21.27 24.26 -4.72
N SER A 79 21.90 24.17 -3.55
CA SER A 79 22.26 25.34 -2.77
C SER A 79 23.52 25.94 -3.39
N GLU A 80 23.40 27.07 -4.06
CA GLU A 80 24.46 28.08 -4.20
C GLU A 80 23.74 29.43 -4.25
N ILE A 81 23.51 30.06 -3.09
CA ILE A 81 24.29 31.14 -2.49
C ILE A 81 24.59 32.34 -3.42
N LEU A 82 23.96 33.47 -3.07
CA LEU A 82 24.49 34.83 -3.08
C LEU A 82 25.71 35.14 -3.99
N SER A 83 25.45 35.90 -5.06
CA SER A 83 26.35 36.89 -5.66
C SER A 83 25.43 37.84 -6.42
N GLY A 84 25.33 39.14 -6.14
CA GLY A 84 26.33 40.07 -5.67
C GLY A 84 26.39 41.20 -6.69
N ARG A 85 26.08 42.42 -6.23
CA ARG A 85 26.23 43.73 -6.87
C ARG A 85 25.06 44.26 -7.71
#